data_AF-A0A4Q5N7C2-F1
#
_entry.id   AF-A0A4Q5N7C2-F1
#
_cell.length_a   1.000
_cell.length_b   1.000
_cell.length_c   1.000
_cell.angle_alpha   90.00
_cell.angle_beta   90.00
_cell.angle_gamma   90.00
#
_symmetry.space_group_name_H-M   'P 1'
#
loop_
_entity.id
_entity.type
_entity.pdbx_description
1 polymer ?
#
loop_
_entity_poly.entity_id
_entity_poly.type
_entity_poly.pdbx_seq_one_letter_code
_entity_poly.pdbx_strand_id
1 'polypeptide(L)'
;MKNNKVLTTGLGLLIAVTGAFGLTACSSDDSAAEGSSESTQADVDVAEDLENARKAVADALAEDDSWAQIMLASDVEAPTVKYGLLVVPYSFSEAAARVQGTITITDGEYTIDADSAATEKTWQIDQDGTITEVTE
;
A
#
# COMPACT_ATOMS: atom_id res chain seq x y z
N MET A 1 -26.44 38.30 2.93
CA MET A 1 -27.66 37.71 2.32
C MET A 1 -28.31 36.78 3.33
N LYS A 2 -29.63 36.58 3.22
CA LYS A 2 -30.53 35.94 4.18
C LYS A 2 -30.27 34.43 4.40
N ASN A 3 -30.35 34.03 5.67
CA ASN A 3 -30.92 32.83 6.31
C ASN A 3 -30.82 31.46 5.60
N ASN A 4 -30.31 30.43 6.30
CA ASN A 4 -31.20 29.49 6.99
C ASN A 4 -30.51 28.70 8.12
N LYS A 5 -31.36 28.31 9.07
CA LYS A 5 -31.11 27.80 10.41
C LYS A 5 -31.25 26.26 10.42
N VAL A 6 -30.58 25.64 11.40
CA VAL A 6 -31.06 24.51 12.27
C VAL A 6 -30.85 23.05 11.82
N LEU A 7 -30.02 22.40 12.68
CA LEU A 7 -30.08 21.06 13.28
C LEU A 7 -30.85 19.92 12.58
N THR A 8 -30.12 18.82 12.36
CA THR A 8 -30.70 17.47 12.39
C THR A 8 -29.94 16.62 13.40
N THR A 9 -30.53 16.48 14.58
CA THR A 9 -30.24 15.45 15.58
C THR A 9 -30.73 14.11 15.04
N GLY A 10 -29.88 13.07 15.08
CA GLY A 10 -30.25 11.72 14.65
C GLY A 10 -29.54 10.66 15.49
N LEU A 11 -29.92 10.58 16.76
CA LEU A 11 -29.56 9.49 17.67
C LEU A 11 -30.39 8.25 17.28
N GLY A 12 -29.74 7.25 16.70
CA GLY A 12 -30.37 5.97 16.32
C GLY A 12 -29.68 4.79 16.98
N LEU A 13 -29.96 4.57 18.26
CA LEU A 13 -29.61 3.32 18.96
C LEU A 13 -30.72 2.30 18.68
N LEU A 14 -30.43 1.26 17.88
CA LEU A 14 -31.28 0.07 17.78
C LEU A 14 -30.44 -1.16 18.14
N ILE A 15 -30.67 -1.66 19.34
CA ILE A 15 -30.24 -2.97 19.84
C ILE A 15 -31.46 -3.90 19.80
N ALA A 16 -31.17 -5.19 19.57
CA ALA A 16 -32.00 -6.40 19.72
C ALA A 16 -32.39 -7.04 18.36
N VAL A 17 -32.28 -8.35 18.11
CA VAL A 17 -32.27 -9.48 19.05
C VAL A 17 -31.72 -10.76 18.39
N THR A 18 -30.93 -11.51 19.14
CA THR A 18 -30.69 -12.98 19.17
C THR A 18 -30.77 -13.85 17.90
N GLY A 19 -29.62 -14.45 17.56
CA GLY A 19 -29.52 -15.77 16.92
C GLY A 19 -28.42 -16.59 17.62
N ALA A 20 -28.81 -17.56 18.44
CA ALA A 20 -27.90 -18.38 19.23
C ALA A 20 -27.49 -19.64 18.46
N PHE A 21 -26.22 -19.76 18.07
CA PHE A 21 -25.51 -21.03 17.84
C PHE A 21 -24.00 -20.86 18.08
N GLY A 22 -23.44 -21.65 19.01
CA GLY A 22 -22.04 -22.12 18.91
C GLY A 22 -20.94 -21.45 19.74
N LEU A 23 -20.95 -21.66 21.06
CA LEU A 23 -19.81 -21.88 21.99
C LEU A 23 -18.39 -21.87 21.36
N THR A 24 -17.44 -21.04 21.80
CA THR A 24 -16.69 -21.19 23.06
C THR A 24 -16.07 -19.86 23.52
N ALA A 25 -16.06 -19.66 24.84
CA ALA A 25 -15.50 -18.51 25.53
C ALA A 25 -13.97 -18.60 25.72
N CYS A 26 -13.29 -17.44 25.66
CA CYS A 26 -12.09 -16.98 26.40
C CYS A 26 -11.32 -16.04 25.47
N SER A 27 -10.89 -14.84 25.81
CA SER A 27 -10.88 -14.02 27.02
C SER A 27 -10.55 -12.61 26.52
N SER A 28 -10.99 -11.58 27.24
CA SER A 28 -10.67 -10.16 27.04
C SER A 28 -9.31 -9.86 26.39
N ASP A 29 -9.30 -9.06 25.32
CA ASP A 29 -8.75 -7.70 25.39
C ASP A 29 -9.25 -6.87 24.19
N ASP A 30 -9.46 -5.59 24.46
CA ASP A 30 -9.83 -4.53 23.53
C ASP A 30 -8.71 -4.33 22.50
N SER A 31 -8.95 -4.65 21.23
CA SER A 31 -8.12 -4.15 20.13
C SER A 31 -8.95 -4.15 18.87
N ALA A 32 -9.13 -2.95 18.34
CA ALA A 32 -9.76 -2.69 17.07
C ALA A 32 -9.26 -3.68 16.02
N ALA A 33 -10.17 -4.51 15.51
CA ALA A 33 -9.95 -5.21 14.26
C ALA A 33 -9.98 -4.13 13.18
N GLU A 34 -8.81 -3.57 12.88
CA GLU A 34 -8.55 -2.97 11.59
C GLU A 34 -8.85 -4.07 10.57
N GLY A 35 -9.94 -3.87 9.84
CA GLY A 35 -10.28 -4.72 8.71
C GLY A 35 -9.12 -4.63 7.73
N SER A 36 -8.22 -5.60 7.79
CA SER A 36 -7.36 -5.92 6.66
C SER A 36 -8.33 -6.27 5.54
N SER A 37 -8.49 -5.35 4.60
CA SER A 37 -9.10 -5.65 3.31
C SER A 37 -8.27 -6.77 2.71
N GLU A 38 -8.67 -8.01 2.94
CA GLU A 38 -8.17 -9.17 2.24
C GLU A 38 -8.72 -9.07 0.82
N SER A 39 -8.06 -8.24 0.01
CA SER A 39 -8.14 -8.31 -1.43
C SER A 39 -7.92 -9.77 -1.78
N THR A 40 -8.87 -10.40 -2.48
CA THR A 40 -8.63 -11.70 -3.11
C THR A 40 -7.57 -11.47 -4.19
N GLN A 41 -6.32 -11.41 -3.75
CA GLN A 41 -5.14 -11.25 -4.58
C GLN A 41 -5.06 -12.51 -5.42
N ALA A 42 -5.00 -12.36 -6.74
CA ALA A 42 -4.44 -13.41 -7.57
C ALA A 42 -3.11 -13.84 -6.91
N ASP A 43 -2.72 -15.11 -6.99
CA ASP A 43 -1.42 -15.55 -6.47
C ASP A 43 -0.31 -14.83 -7.27
N VAL A 44 0.07 -13.63 -6.84
CA VAL A 44 1.08 -12.78 -7.46
C VAL A 44 2.37 -13.04 -6.72
N ASP A 45 3.26 -13.80 -7.36
CA ASP A 45 4.53 -14.23 -6.77
C ASP A 45 5.47 -13.06 -6.42
N VAL A 46 5.32 -11.91 -7.07
CA VAL A 46 6.09 -10.67 -6.80
C VAL A 46 5.37 -9.68 -5.87
N ALA A 47 4.27 -10.07 -5.20
CA ALA A 47 3.49 -9.16 -4.38
C ALA A 47 4.30 -8.57 -3.22
N GLU A 48 5.07 -9.39 -2.50
CA GLU A 48 5.90 -8.92 -1.39
C GLU A 48 6.97 -7.93 -1.86
N ASP A 49 7.58 -8.16 -3.02
CA ASP A 49 8.55 -7.23 -3.61
C ASP A 49 7.90 -5.88 -3.95
N LEU A 50 6.75 -5.91 -4.60
CA LEU A 50 5.97 -4.71 -4.91
C LEU A 50 5.56 -3.94 -3.65
N GLU A 51 5.07 -4.63 -2.62
CA GLU A 51 4.67 -4.02 -1.35
C GLU A 51 5.86 -3.39 -0.62
N ASN A 52 7.00 -4.07 -0.59
CA ASN A 52 8.23 -3.56 0.03
C ASN A 52 8.78 -2.35 -0.73
N ALA A 53 8.76 -2.38 -2.06
CA ALA A 53 9.15 -1.23 -2.89
C ALA A 53 8.22 -0.04 -2.65
N ARG A 54 6.90 -0.27 -2.64
CA ARG A 54 5.89 0.75 -2.35
C ARG A 54 6.09 1.35 -0.98
N LYS A 55 6.36 0.51 0.03
CA LYS A 55 6.66 0.96 1.39
C LYS A 55 7.90 1.85 1.43
N ALA A 56 8.98 1.47 0.76
CA ALA A 56 10.20 2.28 0.70
C ALA A 56 9.96 3.68 0.08
N VAL A 57 9.13 3.74 -0.97
CA VAL A 57 8.71 5.01 -1.59
C VAL A 57 7.80 5.82 -0.65
N ALA A 58 6.80 5.18 -0.03
CA ALA A 58 5.87 5.84 0.88
C ALA A 58 6.57 6.39 2.13
N ASP A 59 7.50 5.63 2.72
CA ASP A 59 8.28 6.07 3.88
C ASP A 59 9.15 7.29 3.51
N ALA A 60 9.77 7.30 2.32
CA ALA A 60 10.53 8.44 1.82
C ALA A 60 9.66 9.69 1.58
N LEU A 61 8.47 9.52 1.00
CA LEU A 61 7.52 10.61 0.76
C LEU A 61 6.89 11.15 2.05
N ALA A 62 6.79 10.31 3.09
CA ALA A 62 6.33 10.75 4.41
C ALA A 62 7.35 11.67 5.11
N GLU A 63 8.65 11.52 4.80
CA GLU A 63 9.69 12.42 5.28
C GLU A 63 9.75 13.73 4.47
N ASP A 64 9.62 13.65 3.15
CA ASP A 64 9.62 14.79 2.23
C ASP A 64 8.81 14.44 0.97
N ASP A 65 7.69 15.12 0.75
CA ASP A 65 6.78 14.87 -0.38
C ASP A 65 7.14 15.67 -1.65
N SER A 66 8.25 16.43 -1.63
CA SER A 66 8.67 17.27 -2.76
C SER A 66 9.43 16.52 -3.86
N TRP A 67 9.68 15.23 -3.68
CA TRP A 67 10.41 14.40 -4.65
C TRP A 67 9.56 14.08 -5.88
N ALA A 68 9.98 14.55 -7.05
CA ALA A 68 9.40 14.13 -8.33
C ALA A 68 9.91 12.74 -8.79
N GLN A 69 11.01 12.26 -8.20
CA GLN A 69 11.61 10.98 -8.57
C GLN A 69 12.39 10.37 -7.40
N ILE A 70 12.20 9.06 -7.20
CA ILE A 70 12.91 8.25 -6.20
C ILE A 70 13.59 7.07 -6.90
N MET A 71 14.85 6.82 -6.56
CA MET A 71 15.63 5.71 -7.10
C MET A 71 15.79 4.62 -6.03
N LEU A 72 15.25 3.45 -6.29
CA LEU A 72 15.43 2.24 -5.50
C LEU A 72 16.76 1.59 -5.89
N ALA A 73 17.67 1.42 -4.92
CA ALA A 73 18.99 0.84 -5.17
C ALA A 73 19.41 -0.09 -4.03
N SER A 74 20.05 -1.21 -4.36
CA SER A 74 20.57 -2.16 -3.38
C SER A 74 21.99 -1.85 -2.89
N ASP A 75 22.70 -0.93 -3.56
CA ASP A 75 24.09 -0.55 -3.25
C ASP A 75 24.21 0.56 -2.18
N VAL A 76 23.09 0.92 -1.53
CA VAL A 76 23.07 1.91 -0.46
C VAL A 76 22.49 1.28 0.81
N GLU A 77 23.04 1.65 1.97
CA GLU A 77 22.59 1.12 3.27
C GLU A 77 21.53 2.02 3.93
N ALA A 78 21.42 3.27 3.49
CA ALA A 78 20.48 4.26 4.03
C ALA A 78 20.01 5.22 2.92
N PRO A 79 18.83 5.84 3.07
CA PRO A 79 18.35 6.86 2.15
C PRO A 79 19.38 7.99 2.00
N THR A 80 19.70 8.37 0.76
CA THR A 80 20.70 9.40 0.47
C THR A 80 20.33 10.19 -0.78
N VAL A 81 20.76 11.45 -0.87
CA VAL A 81 20.51 12.30 -2.03
C VAL A 81 21.74 12.31 -2.93
N LYS A 82 21.59 11.86 -4.18
CA LYS A 82 22.67 11.83 -5.17
C LYS A 82 22.22 12.54 -6.45
N TYR A 83 22.97 13.56 -6.87
CA TYR A 83 22.66 14.39 -8.05
C TYR A 83 21.26 15.05 -8.02
N GLY A 84 20.73 15.33 -6.83
CA GLY A 84 19.38 15.89 -6.67
C GLY A 84 18.25 14.86 -6.77
N LEU A 85 18.57 13.56 -6.78
CA LEU A 85 17.61 12.46 -6.68
C LEU A 85 17.73 11.77 -5.33
N LEU A 86 16.58 11.44 -4.73
CA LEU A 86 16.57 10.59 -3.54
C LEU A 86 16.83 9.14 -3.95
N VAL A 87 17.81 8.52 -3.32
CA VAL A 87 18.17 7.12 -3.49
C VAL A 87 17.81 6.38 -2.21
N VAL A 88 16.95 5.38 -2.32
CA VAL A 88 16.42 4.62 -1.18
C VAL A 88 16.92 3.18 -1.25
N PRO A 89 17.39 2.60 -0.14
CA PRO A 89 17.81 1.21 -0.07
C PRO A 89 16.65 0.27 -0.38
N TYR A 90 16.81 -0.58 -1.38
CA TYR A 90 15.82 -1.60 -1.73
C TYR A 90 16.47 -2.75 -2.51
N SER A 91 16.07 -3.97 -2.19
CA SER A 91 16.43 -5.18 -2.91
C SER A 91 15.20 -6.06 -3.09
N PHE A 92 15.03 -6.62 -4.28
CA PHE A 92 13.96 -7.55 -4.59
C PHE A 92 14.42 -9.01 -4.39
N SER A 93 13.45 -9.89 -4.19
CA SER A 93 13.63 -11.33 -3.98
C SER A 93 13.92 -12.09 -5.28
N GLU A 94 14.19 -13.39 -5.17
CA GLU A 94 14.34 -14.29 -6.32
C GLU A 94 13.04 -14.56 -7.08
N ALA A 95 11.87 -14.18 -6.53
CA ALA A 95 10.59 -14.26 -7.22
C ALA A 95 10.47 -13.20 -8.33
N ALA A 96 11.13 -12.05 -8.18
CA ALA A 96 11.18 -11.00 -9.18
C ALA A 96 12.42 -11.12 -10.08
N ALA A 97 12.21 -11.12 -11.40
CA ALA A 97 13.29 -10.96 -12.37
C ALA A 97 13.80 -9.50 -12.42
N ARG A 98 12.91 -8.55 -12.14
CA ARG A 98 13.18 -7.11 -12.12
C ARG A 98 12.13 -6.41 -11.28
N VAL A 99 12.54 -5.36 -10.57
CA VAL A 99 11.66 -4.32 -10.02
C VAL A 99 12.07 -2.97 -10.58
N GLN A 100 11.12 -2.09 -10.85
CA GLN A 100 11.37 -0.74 -11.36
C GLN A 100 12.27 0.04 -10.37
N GLY A 101 13.49 0.35 -10.81
CA GLY A 101 14.47 1.04 -9.98
C GLY A 101 14.28 2.57 -9.90
N THR A 102 13.55 3.18 -10.83
CA THR A 102 13.31 4.63 -10.84
C THR A 102 11.82 4.89 -10.87
N ILE A 103 11.30 5.42 -9.78
CA ILE A 103 9.88 5.69 -9.58
C ILE A 103 9.64 7.17 -9.83
N THR A 104 8.75 7.47 -10.76
CA THR A 104 8.34 8.85 -11.05
C THR A 104 7.07 9.15 -10.26
N ILE A 105 7.09 10.26 -9.53
CA ILE A 105 5.97 10.72 -8.72
C ILE A 105 5.36 11.93 -9.41
N THR A 106 4.06 11.85 -9.68
CA THR A 106 3.28 12.93 -10.32
C THR A 106 2.13 13.29 -9.40
N ASP A 107 2.16 14.49 -8.83
CA ASP A 107 1.12 14.98 -7.91
C ASP A 107 0.85 14.02 -6.71
N GLY A 108 1.89 13.30 -6.26
CA GLY A 108 1.82 12.31 -5.19
C GLY A 108 1.40 10.90 -5.64
N GLU A 109 1.00 10.74 -6.91
CA GLU A 109 0.65 9.46 -7.51
C GLU A 109 1.90 8.79 -8.11
N TYR A 110 2.01 7.48 -7.93
CA TYR A 110 3.10 6.69 -8.49
C TYR A 110 2.69 5.23 -8.68
N THR A 111 3.37 4.56 -9.58
CA THR A 111 3.26 3.12 -9.80
C THR A 111 4.64 2.48 -9.76
N ILE A 112 4.69 1.21 -9.40
CA ILE A 112 5.92 0.41 -9.39
C ILE A 112 5.65 -0.89 -10.13
N ASP A 113 6.48 -1.18 -11.12
CA ASP A 113 6.39 -2.42 -11.90
C ASP A 113 7.39 -3.47 -11.40
N ALA A 114 6.98 -4.74 -11.42
CA ALA A 114 7.82 -5.90 -11.17
C ALA A 114 7.56 -7.01 -12.19
N ASP A 115 8.63 -7.60 -12.70
CA ASP A 115 8.57 -8.73 -13.62
C ASP A 115 8.74 -10.02 -12.83
N SER A 116 7.77 -10.94 -12.94
CA SER A 116 7.81 -12.26 -12.30
C SER A 116 8.87 -13.15 -12.95
N ALA A 117 9.77 -13.69 -12.15
CA ALA A 117 10.75 -14.69 -12.59
C ALA A 117 10.09 -16.04 -12.91
N ALA A 118 8.96 -16.35 -12.29
CA ALA A 118 8.26 -17.62 -12.44
C ALA A 118 7.31 -17.64 -13.64
N THR A 119 6.61 -16.54 -13.90
CA THR A 119 5.53 -16.47 -14.88
C THR A 119 5.84 -15.58 -16.08
N GLU A 120 6.95 -14.82 -16.04
CA GLU A 120 7.35 -13.84 -17.06
C GLU A 120 6.31 -12.72 -17.26
N LYS A 121 5.37 -12.57 -16.32
CA LYS A 121 4.36 -11.51 -16.32
C LYS A 121 4.87 -10.27 -15.62
N THR A 122 4.44 -9.10 -16.10
CA THR A 122 4.66 -7.83 -15.42
C THR A 122 3.44 -7.50 -14.56
N TRP A 123 3.71 -7.20 -13.29
CA TRP A 123 2.74 -6.75 -12.31
C TRP A 123 3.06 -5.33 -11.90
N GLN A 124 2.02 -4.54 -11.63
CA GLN A 124 2.13 -3.16 -11.19
C GLN A 124 1.41 -2.97 -9.86
N ILE A 125 2.00 -2.23 -8.93
CA ILE A 125 1.35 -1.74 -7.71
C ILE A 125 1.21 -0.22 -7.77
N ASP A 126 0.05 0.30 -7.37
CA ASP A 126 -0.17 1.74 -7.18
C ASP A 126 0.16 2.20 -5.75
N GLN A 127 0.07 3.51 -5.49
CA GLN A 127 0.31 4.09 -4.16
C GLN A 127 -0.62 3.52 -3.07
N ASP A 128 -1.83 3.09 -3.45
CA ASP A 128 -2.87 2.59 -2.57
C ASP A 128 -2.69 1.10 -2.24
N GLY A 129 -1.76 0.42 -2.92
CA GLY A 129 -1.46 -0.99 -2.73
C GLY A 129 -2.28 -1.92 -3.63
N THR A 130 -2.95 -1.40 -4.66
CA THR A 130 -3.65 -2.23 -5.63
C THR A 130 -2.64 -2.84 -6.59
N ILE A 131 -2.60 -4.18 -6.66
CA ILE A 131 -1.75 -4.91 -7.60
C ILE A 131 -2.57 -5.32 -8.82
N THR A 132 -2.08 -5.00 -10.02
CA THR A 132 -2.70 -5.36 -11.30
C THR A 132 -1.70 -5.93 -12.30
N GLU A 133 -2.12 -6.89 -13.12
CA GLU A 133 -1.31 -7.39 -14.24
C GLU A 133 -1.23 -6.31 -15.34
N VAL A 134 -0.03 -6.01 -15.82
CA VAL A 134 0.19 -5.13 -16.97
C VAL A 134 0.01 -5.94 -18.24
N THR A 135 -1.09 -5.70 -18.96
CA THR A 135 -1.36 -6.33 -20.26
C THR A 135 -1.05 -5.35 -21.39
N GLU A 136 -0.21 -5.76 -22.35
CA GLU A 136 0.07 -5.01 -23.60
C GLU A 136 -1.12 -4.95 -24.57
#